data_AF-A0A2D6JW32-F1
#
_entry.id   AF-A0A2D6JW32-F1
#
_cell.length_a   1.000
_cell.length_b   1.000
_cell.length_c   1.000
_cell.angle_alpha   90.00
_cell.angle_beta   90.00
_cell.angle_gamma   90.00
#
_symmetry.space_group_name_H-M   'P 1'
#
loop_
_entity.id
_entity.type
_entity.pdbx_description
1 polymer ?
#
loop_
_entity_poly.entity_id
_entity_poly.type
_entity_poly.pdbx_seq_one_letter_code
_entity_poly.pdbx_strand_id
1 'polypeptide(L)'
;MTDITPKGVIERYRHAKDRRGVWESHWQFSCWNENDPNREKILAVGRDNRNFQSCLRIARRALAGTLKDPTGGATHYHAKDMTPPWAKDRKPSAEIGRHRFYNDIE
;
A
#
# COMPACT_ATOMS: atom_id res chain seq x y z
N MET A 1 -17.47 16.91 -2.23
CA MET A 1 -16.49 15.86 -1.89
C MET A 1 -16.85 14.63 -2.71
N THR A 2 -16.13 14.36 -3.80
CA THR A 2 -16.47 13.25 -4.73
C THR A 2 -16.26 11.92 -4.04
N ASP A 3 -17.30 11.10 -4.06
CA ASP A 3 -17.34 9.84 -3.35
C ASP A 3 -16.40 8.82 -4.03
N ILE A 4 -15.26 8.53 -3.41
CA ILE A 4 -14.26 7.60 -3.96
C ILE A 4 -14.87 6.19 -3.94
N THR A 5 -15.20 5.66 -5.11
CA THR A 5 -15.71 4.29 -5.29
C THR A 5 -14.54 3.33 -5.54
N PRO A 6 -14.64 2.04 -5.18
CA PRO A 6 -13.64 1.04 -5.54
C PRO A 6 -13.30 1.03 -7.04
N LYS A 7 -14.30 1.21 -7.89
CA LYS A 7 -14.14 1.34 -9.35
C LYS A 7 -13.29 2.56 -9.74
N GLY A 8 -13.54 3.72 -9.12
CA GLY A 8 -12.75 4.93 -9.37
C GLY A 8 -11.30 4.84 -8.88
N VAL A 9 -11.03 4.04 -7.84
CA VAL A 9 -9.66 3.73 -7.41
C VAL A 9 -8.96 2.83 -8.45
N ILE A 10 -9.65 1.80 -8.96
CA ILE A 10 -9.11 0.90 -9.99
C ILE A 10 -8.80 1.66 -11.28
N GLU A 11 -9.65 2.59 -11.69
CA GLU A 11 -9.44 3.38 -12.91
C GLU A 11 -8.27 4.35 -12.76
N ARG A 12 -8.13 5.00 -11.60
CA ARG A 12 -6.94 5.79 -11.26
C ARG A 12 -5.68 4.94 -11.19
N TYR A 13 -5.78 3.71 -10.67
CA TYR A 13 -4.69 2.73 -10.67
C TYR A 13 -4.27 2.35 -12.09
N ARG A 14 -5.21 2.10 -13.01
CA ARG A 14 -4.92 1.83 -14.43
C ARG A 14 -4.23 3.00 -15.10
N HIS A 15 -4.70 4.21 -14.87
CA HIS A 15 -4.03 5.41 -15.38
C HIS A 15 -2.64 5.62 -14.76
N ALA A 16 -2.44 5.28 -13.49
CA ALA A 16 -1.11 5.31 -12.86
C ALA A 16 -0.18 4.23 -13.45
N LYS A 17 -0.72 3.04 -13.75
CA LYS A 17 -0.06 1.92 -14.44
C LYS A 17 0.43 2.32 -15.83
N ASP A 18 -0.41 2.95 -16.64
CA ASP A 18 -0.05 3.37 -18.01
C ASP A 18 0.99 4.50 -18.01
N ARG A 19 1.01 5.34 -16.97
CA ARG A 19 1.95 6.46 -16.84
C ARG A 19 3.34 6.06 -16.34
N ARG A 20 3.56 4.83 -15.89
CA ARG A 20 4.82 4.38 -15.27
C ARG A 20 5.27 3.02 -15.82
N GLY A 21 5.74 3.02 -17.06
CA GLY A 21 6.58 1.95 -17.62
C GLY A 21 7.99 1.87 -17.02
N VAL A 22 8.21 2.33 -15.78
CA VAL A 22 9.50 2.28 -15.08
C VAL A 22 9.29 1.78 -13.65
N TRP A 23 9.29 0.45 -13.56
CA TRP A 23 9.79 -0.40 -12.48
C TRP A 23 9.10 -0.61 -11.11
N GLU A 24 8.25 0.24 -10.52
CA GLU A 24 7.98 0.05 -9.06
C GLU A 24 6.54 -0.02 -8.56
N SER A 25 5.52 0.33 -9.36
CA SER A 25 4.18 0.52 -8.78
C SER A 25 3.31 -0.74 -8.69
N HIS A 26 3.62 -1.80 -9.44
CA HIS A 26 2.79 -3.01 -9.50
C HIS A 26 3.11 -4.02 -8.39
N TRP A 27 4.35 -4.03 -7.87
CA TRP A 27 4.77 -5.03 -6.90
C TRP A 27 4.72 -4.57 -5.45
N GLN A 28 4.69 -3.27 -5.17
CA GLN A 28 4.58 -2.77 -3.80
C GLN A 28 3.26 -3.23 -3.13
N PHE A 29 2.18 -3.32 -3.90
CA PHE A 29 0.88 -3.79 -3.44
C PHE A 29 0.45 -5.02 -4.23
N SER A 30 0.97 -6.18 -3.84
CA SER A 30 0.77 -7.46 -4.56
C SER A 30 -0.70 -7.81 -4.79
N CYS A 31 -1.59 -7.33 -3.91
CA CYS A 31 -3.03 -7.56 -4.01
C CYS A 31 -3.68 -7.05 -5.31
N TRP A 32 -2.99 -6.23 -6.11
CA TRP A 32 -3.44 -5.83 -7.45
C TRP A 32 -2.96 -6.74 -8.58
N ASN A 33 -2.01 -7.63 -8.32
CA ASN A 33 -1.49 -8.59 -9.30
C ASN A 33 -2.57 -9.59 -9.69
N GLU A 34 -2.64 -9.93 -10.98
CA GLU A 34 -3.71 -10.78 -11.55
C GLU A 34 -3.83 -12.13 -10.84
N ASN A 35 -2.71 -12.71 -10.42
CA ASN A 35 -2.64 -14.03 -9.77
C ASN A 35 -2.56 -13.96 -8.22
N ASP A 36 -2.72 -12.78 -7.61
CA ASP A 36 -2.70 -12.68 -6.14
C ASP A 36 -4.06 -13.09 -5.54
N PRO A 37 -4.09 -14.02 -4.56
CA PRO A 37 -5.35 -14.51 -3.97
C PRO A 37 -6.14 -13.43 -3.21
N ASN A 38 -5.56 -12.27 -2.95
CA ASN A 38 -6.26 -11.15 -2.33
C ASN A 38 -6.93 -10.22 -3.34
N ARG A 39 -6.66 -10.36 -4.65
CA ARG A 39 -7.23 -9.50 -5.68
C ARG A 39 -8.75 -9.55 -5.70
N GLU A 40 -9.32 -10.76 -5.75
CA GLU A 40 -10.77 -10.93 -5.74
C GLU A 40 -11.41 -10.33 -4.48
N LYS A 41 -10.77 -10.48 -3.32
CA LYS A 41 -11.25 -9.92 -2.05
C LYS A 41 -11.34 -8.40 -2.11
N ILE A 42 -10.32 -7.72 -2.63
CA ILE A 42 -10.30 -6.25 -2.74
C ILE A 42 -11.26 -5.77 -3.81
N LEU A 43 -11.48 -6.53 -4.90
CA LEU A 43 -12.47 -6.18 -5.91
C LEU A 43 -13.91 -6.33 -5.40
N ALA A 44 -14.17 -7.31 -4.53
CA ALA A 44 -15.49 -7.59 -3.98
C ALA A 44 -15.83 -6.79 -2.72
N VAL A 45 -14.85 -6.15 -2.07
CA VAL A 45 -15.10 -5.52 -0.76
C VAL A 45 -16.08 -4.34 -0.86
N GLY A 46 -17.18 -4.47 -0.12
CA GLY A 46 -18.23 -3.44 -0.03
C GLY A 46 -17.89 -2.34 0.98
N ARG A 47 -18.59 -1.20 0.86
CA ARG A 47 -18.46 -0.06 1.80
C ARG A 47 -19.03 -0.36 3.18
N ASP A 48 -19.88 -1.37 3.30
CA ASP A 48 -20.47 -1.90 4.53
C ASP A 48 -19.51 -2.81 5.32
N ASN A 49 -18.41 -3.26 4.70
CA ASN A 49 -17.40 -4.07 5.38
C ASN A 49 -16.67 -3.27 6.47
N ARG A 50 -16.81 -3.69 7.73
CA ARG A 50 -16.25 -3.00 8.91
C ARG A 50 -14.72 -2.85 8.88
N ASN A 51 -14.01 -3.85 8.35
CA ASN A 51 -12.55 -3.78 8.21
C ASN A 51 -12.18 -2.74 7.15
N PHE A 52 -12.86 -2.77 6.00
CA PHE A 52 -12.63 -1.79 4.93
C PHE A 52 -12.94 -0.35 5.37
N GLN A 53 -14.03 -0.14 6.12
CA GLN A 53 -14.33 1.15 6.73
C GLN A 53 -13.21 1.65 7.66
N SER A 54 -12.63 0.75 8.45
CA SER A 54 -11.50 1.08 9.32
C SER A 54 -10.26 1.44 8.50
N CYS A 55 -9.95 0.68 7.44
CA CYS A 55 -8.87 1.01 6.50
C CYS A 55 -9.07 2.38 5.85
N LEU A 56 -10.28 2.68 5.35
CA LEU A 56 -10.62 3.97 4.75
C LEU A 56 -10.46 5.13 5.75
N ARG A 57 -10.88 4.94 7.01
CA ARG A 57 -10.69 5.94 8.07
C ARG A 57 -9.21 6.23 8.31
N ILE A 58 -8.38 5.18 8.40
CA ILE A 58 -6.93 5.32 8.59
C ILE A 58 -6.30 6.03 7.38
N ALA A 59 -6.61 5.59 6.15
CA ALA A 59 -6.08 6.18 4.93
C ALA A 59 -6.42 7.67 4.81
N ARG A 60 -7.68 8.06 5.11
CA ARG A 60 -8.09 9.47 5.12
C ARG A 60 -7.30 10.30 6.12
N ARG A 61 -7.10 9.78 7.34
CA ARG A 61 -6.33 10.49 8.37
C ARG A 61 -4.85 10.61 8.02
N ALA A 62 -4.27 9.58 7.38
CA ALA A 62 -2.91 9.62 6.85
C ALA A 62 -2.76 10.71 5.78
N LEU A 63 -3.66 10.74 4.79
CA LEU A 63 -3.67 11.76 3.73
C LEU A 63 -3.86 13.17 4.26
N ALA A 64 -4.65 13.33 5.33
CA ALA A 64 -4.85 14.61 5.99
C ALA A 64 -3.68 15.03 6.91
N GLY A 65 -2.64 14.21 7.07
CA GLY A 65 -1.51 14.50 7.97
C GLY A 65 -1.87 14.45 9.47
N THR A 66 -2.98 13.80 9.82
CA THR A 66 -3.51 13.77 11.21
C THR A 66 -3.15 12.50 11.98
N LEU A 67 -2.43 11.56 11.34
CA LEU A 67 -1.82 10.43 12.02
C LEU A 67 -0.38 10.77 12.34
N LYS A 68 0.05 10.47 13.58
CA LYS A 68 1.47 10.30 13.85
C LYS A 68 2.00 9.23 12.91
N ASP A 69 3.15 9.47 12.30
CA ASP A 69 3.82 8.49 11.47
C ASP A 69 4.63 7.51 12.37
N PRO A 70 4.21 6.24 12.50
CA PRO A 70 4.96 5.24 13.25
C PRO A 70 6.13 4.65 12.44
N THR A 71 6.26 4.99 11.16
CA THR A 71 7.26 4.42 10.24
C THR A 71 8.55 5.24 10.17
N GLY A 72 8.55 6.45 10.71
CA GLY A 72 9.73 7.33 10.71
C GLY A 72 10.10 7.86 9.33
N GLY A 73 9.10 8.17 8.49
CA GLY A 73 9.27 8.69 7.14
C GLY A 73 9.53 7.61 6.09
N ALA A 74 9.08 6.37 6.33
CA ALA A 74 9.38 5.28 5.42
C ALA A 74 8.70 5.44 4.06
N THR A 75 9.46 5.22 3.01
CA THR A 75 8.98 5.21 1.61
C THR A 75 8.90 3.80 1.04
N HIS A 76 9.56 2.85 1.70
CA HIS A 76 9.66 1.45 1.27
C HIS A 76 9.34 0.50 2.42
N TYR A 77 8.77 -0.66 2.07
CA TYR A 77 8.50 -1.71 3.04
C TYR A 77 8.55 -3.09 2.38
N HIS A 78 8.72 -4.13 3.20
CA HIS A 78 8.53 -5.51 2.77
C HIS A 78 8.00 -6.37 3.92
N ALA A 79 7.40 -7.51 3.59
CA ALA A 79 7.01 -8.52 4.58
C ALA A 79 8.25 -9.21 5.15
N LYS A 80 8.23 -9.58 6.43
CA LYS A 80 9.38 -10.16 7.16
C LYS A 80 9.88 -11.48 6.60
N ASP A 81 9.02 -12.23 5.92
CA ASP A 81 9.31 -13.50 5.27
C ASP A 81 9.96 -13.35 3.90
N MET A 82 10.18 -12.12 3.44
CA MET A 82 10.87 -11.79 2.21
C MET A 82 12.04 -10.86 2.50
N THR A 83 13.13 -10.98 1.76
CA THR A 83 14.25 -10.03 1.83
C THR A 83 14.59 -9.57 0.42
N PRO A 84 14.06 -8.43 -0.02
CA PRO A 84 14.38 -7.90 -1.34
C PRO A 84 15.85 -7.42 -1.39
N PRO A 85 16.51 -7.45 -2.57
CA PRO A 85 17.90 -7.04 -2.69
C PRO A 85 18.19 -5.62 -2.19
N TRP A 86 17.26 -4.68 -2.40
CA TRP A 86 17.42 -3.30 -1.95
C TRP A 86 17.44 -3.14 -0.43
N ALA A 87 16.88 -4.10 0.32
CA ALA A 87 16.86 -4.10 1.79
C ALA A 87 18.09 -4.76 2.40
N LYS A 88 18.91 -5.42 1.58
CA LYS A 88 20.11 -6.13 2.06
C LYS A 88 21.05 -5.12 2.70
N ASP A 89 21.49 -5.41 3.93
CA ASP A 89 22.39 -4.60 4.73
C ASP A 89 21.85 -3.23 5.19
N ARG A 90 20.54 -2.98 5.04
CA ARG A 90 19.88 -1.77 5.53
C ARG A 90 19.13 -2.03 6.83
N LYS A 91 19.14 -1.04 7.72
CA LYS A 91 18.43 -1.09 8.99
C LYS A 91 17.02 -0.52 8.81
N PRO A 92 15.96 -1.27 9.14
CA PRO A 92 14.60 -0.72 9.07
C PRO A 92 14.43 0.44 10.04
N SER A 93 13.70 1.47 9.62
CA SER A 93 13.30 2.61 10.45
C SER A 93 12.22 2.22 11.44
N ALA A 94 11.37 1.24 11.08
CA ALA A 94 10.36 0.67 11.94
C ALA A 94 10.06 -0.79 11.58
N GLU A 95 9.59 -1.54 12.59
CA GLU A 95 9.05 -2.87 12.41
C GLU A 95 7.65 -2.91 13.04
N ILE A 96 6.62 -3.13 12.22
CA ILE A 96 5.22 -3.09 12.66
C ILE A 96 4.52 -4.34 12.18
N GLY A 97 4.08 -5.18 13.12
CA GLY A 97 3.48 -6.47 12.82
C GLY A 97 4.44 -7.36 12.01
N ARG A 98 4.01 -7.75 10.80
CA ARG A 98 4.80 -8.60 9.87
C ARG A 98 5.58 -7.81 8.82
N HIS A 99 5.71 -6.49 8.95
CA HIS A 99 6.38 -5.64 7.96
C HIS A 99 7.58 -4.90 8.56
N ARG A 100 8.60 -4.73 7.72
CA ARG A 100 9.76 -3.86 7.96
C ARG A 100 9.65 -2.65 7.03
N PHE A 101 9.93 -1.48 7.58
CA PHE A 101 9.80 -0.18 6.90
C PHE A 101 11.17 0.49 6.82
N TYR A 102 11.44 1.19 5.71
CA TYR A 102 12.72 1.79 5.39
C TYR A 102 12.53 3.22 4.89
N ASN A 103 13.34 4.15 5.39
CA ASN A 103 13.29 5.58 5.09
C ASN A 103 14.54 6.11 4.38
N ASP A 104 15.43 5.20 3.97
CA ASP A 104 16.75 5.48 3.39
C ASP A 104 16.92 4.88 1.99
N ILE A 105 15.82 4.51 1.32
CA ILE A 105 15.80 3.94 -0.03
C ILE A 105 15.43 5.04 -1.03
N GLU A 106 16.26 5.22 -2.05
CA GLU A 106 16.12 6.17 -3.17
C GLU A 106 15.72 5.46 -4.47
#